data_AF-A0A2H9NW47-F1
#
_entry.id   AF-A0A2H9NW47-F1
#
_cell.length_a   1.000
_cell.length_b   1.000
_cell.length_c   1.000
_cell.angle_alpha   90.00
_cell.angle_beta   90.00
_cell.angle_gamma   90.00
#
_symmetry.space_group_name_H-M   'P 1'
#
loop_
_entity.id
_entity.type
_entity.pdbx_description
1 polymer ?
#
loop_
_entity_poly.entity_id
_entity_poly.type
_entity_poly.pdbx_seq_one_letter_code
_entity_poly.pdbx_strand_id
1 'polypeptide(L)' 'YVKAESRGRGIREEFWFDEAWFLWNFSFDNFVRLVREDVIKTDIRIGQYPDGRPHDHGTGFRVMPNKLELCFEHRQRII' A
#
# COMPACT_ATOMS: atom_id res chain seq x y z
N TYR A 1 -2.32 -6.05 -7.74
CA TYR A 1 -2.72 -4.73 -7.24
C TYR A 1 -4.08 -4.40 -7.80
N VAL A 2 -5.11 -4.30 -6.96
CA VAL A 2 -6.50 -4.05 -7.36
C VAL A 2 -6.88 -2.68 -6.83
N LYS A 3 -7.53 -1.87 -7.66
CA LYS A 3 -8.07 -0.57 -7.26
C LYS A 3 -9.58 -0.66 -7.10
N ALA A 4 -10.12 0.28 -6.34
CA ALA A 4 -11.55 0.42 -6.18
C ALA A 4 -11.92 1.89 -6.09
N GLU A 5 -13.06 2.24 -6.67
CA GLU A 5 -13.82 3.41 -6.26
C GLU A 5 -14.66 3.04 -5.04
N SER A 6 -14.83 3.98 -4.11
CA SER A 6 -15.70 3.78 -2.94
C SER A 6 -16.79 4.84 -2.85
N ARG A 7 -17.94 4.45 -2.31
CA ARG A 7 -19.04 5.35 -1.96
C ARG A 7 -19.66 4.97 -0.62
N GLY A 8 -20.34 5.93 0.01
CA GLY A 8 -20.90 5.72 1.35
C GLY A 8 -19.83 5.82 2.45
N ARG A 9 -20.19 5.45 3.68
CA ARG A 9 -19.32 5.45 4.88
C ARG A 9 -19.80 4.41 5.91
N GLY A 10 -18.89 3.91 6.73
CA GLY A 10 -19.21 2.99 7.83
C GLY A 10 -19.78 1.67 7.31
N ILE A 11 -20.81 1.14 7.96
CA ILE A 11 -21.42 -0.15 7.58
C ILE A 11 -22.09 -0.17 6.19
N ARG A 12 -22.30 1.02 5.58
CA ARG A 12 -22.88 1.18 4.23
C ARG A 12 -21.84 1.61 3.20
N GLU A 13 -20.55 1.49 3.51
CA GLU A 13 -19.50 1.71 2.52
C GLU A 13 -19.52 0.58 1.49
N GLU A 14 -19.47 0.96 0.22
CA GLU A 14 -19.48 0.06 -0.93
C GLU A 14 -18.22 0.31 -1.77
N PHE A 15 -17.69 -0.75 -2.37
CA PHE A 15 -16.47 -0.73 -3.17
C PHE A 15 -16.73 -1.33 -4.54
N TRP A 16 -16.40 -0.58 -5.60
CA TRP A 16 -16.44 -1.06 -6.96
C TRP A 16 -15.02 -1.33 -7.45
N PHE A 17 -14.68 -2.60 -7.61
CA PHE A 17 -13.37 -3.04 -8.10
C PHE A 17 -13.41 -3.19 -9.62
N ASP A 18 -12.78 -2.26 -10.33
CA ASP A 18 -12.88 -2.12 -11.79
C ASP A 18 -11.52 -2.15 -12.51
N GLU A 19 -10.41 -2.12 -11.76
CA GLU A 19 -9.06 -2.11 -12.32
C GLU A 19 -8.13 -3.05 -11.54
N ALA A 20 -7.38 -3.88 -12.26
CA ALA A 20 -6.39 -4.77 -11.66
C ALA A 20 -5.09 -4.88 -12.48
N TRP A 21 -3.97 -4.94 -11.75
CA TRP A 21 -2.63 -5.10 -12.29
C TRP A 21 -1.93 -6.30 -11.65
N PHE A 22 -1.38 -7.16 -12.49
CA PHE A 22 -0.39 -8.15 -12.11
C PHE A 22 1.01 -7.50 -12.13
N LEU A 23 1.72 -7.58 -11.01
CA LEU A 23 3.08 -7.05 -10.82
C LEU A 23 3.97 -8.22 -10.41
N TRP A 24 5.10 -8.42 -11.06
CA TRP A 24 6.00 -9.53 -10.75
C TRP A 24 7.47 -9.13 -10.93
N ASN A 25 8.36 -10.02 -10.49
CA ASN A 25 9.80 -9.77 -10.32
C ASN A 25 10.06 -8.53 -9.46
N PHE A 26 9.75 -8.66 -8.17
CA PHE A 26 10.07 -7.61 -7.19
C PHE A 26 11.59 -7.46 -7.04
N SER A 27 12.08 -6.22 -7.10
CA SER A 27 13.49 -5.88 -6.90
C SER A 27 13.72 -5.28 -5.51
N PHE A 28 14.40 -6.04 -4.66
CA PHE A 28 14.76 -5.57 -3.31
C PHE A 28 15.74 -4.39 -3.36
N ASP A 29 16.65 -4.36 -4.33
CA ASP A 29 17.57 -3.24 -4.50
C ASP A 29 16.84 -1.94 -4.85
N ASN A 30 15.83 -2.02 -5.73
CA ASN A 30 14.95 -0.88 -6.00
C ASN A 30 14.18 -0.46 -4.75
N PHE A 31 13.65 -1.41 -3.98
CA PHE A 31 12.99 -1.10 -2.71
C PHE A 31 13.92 -0.32 -1.76
N VAL A 32 15.15 -0.82 -1.51
CA VAL A 32 16.12 -0.15 -0.63
C VAL A 32 16.49 1.24 -1.16
N ARG A 33 16.70 1.37 -2.48
CA ARG A 33 16.98 2.65 -3.12
C ARG A 33 15.82 3.63 -2.91
N LEU A 34 14.58 3.20 -3.13
CA LEU A 34 13.39 4.05 -2.98
C LEU A 34 13.11 4.42 -1.52
N VAL A 35 13.50 3.59 -0.54
CA VAL A 35 13.49 3.98 0.89
C VAL A 35 14.52 5.08 1.14
N ARG A 36 15.75 4.94 0.63
CA ARG A 36 16.81 5.95 0.78
C ARG A 36 16.47 7.28 0.10
N GLU A 37 15.77 7.23 -1.03
CA GLU A 37 15.28 8.40 -1.78
C GLU A 37 13.99 8.99 -1.17
N ASP A 38 13.51 8.47 -0.05
CA ASP A 38 12.30 8.93 0.64
C ASP A 38 11.03 8.84 -0.24
N VAL A 39 11.05 7.96 -1.25
CA VAL A 39 9.90 7.61 -2.09
C VAL A 39 9.01 6.60 -1.38
N ILE A 40 9.63 5.59 -0.76
CA ILE A 40 8.96 4.67 0.17
C ILE A 40 9.17 5.23 1.58
N LYS A 41 8.07 5.48 2.29
CA LYS A 41 8.08 5.98 3.66
C LYS A 41 8.11 4.82 4.64
N THR A 42 8.97 4.94 5.64
CA THR A 42 8.92 4.09 6.84
C THR A 42 7.93 4.71 7.82
N ASP A 43 6.78 4.07 7.98
CA ASP A 43 5.65 4.53 8.79
C ASP A 43 5.65 3.79 10.14
N ILE A 44 5.95 4.49 11.24
CA ILE A 44 5.88 3.95 12.61
C ILE A 44 4.44 4.08 13.09
N ARG A 45 3.75 2.94 13.22
CA ARG A 45 2.29 2.88 13.45
C ARG A 45 1.95 2.37 14.85
N ILE A 46 2.50 3.04 15.86
CA ILE A 46 2.23 2.74 17.28
C ILE A 46 1.15 3.70 17.78
N GLY A 47 -0.02 3.15 18.10
CA GLY A 47 -1.15 3.85 18.67
C GLY A 47 -1.64 3.22 19.97
N GLN A 48 -2.92 3.38 20.25
CA GLN A 48 -3.60 2.79 21.41
C GLN A 48 -4.95 2.21 20.98
N TYR A 49 -5.34 1.10 21.61
CA TYR A 49 -6.70 0.59 21.53
C TYR A 49 -7.67 1.54 22.25
N PRO A 50 -8.99 1.47 21.98
CA PRO A 50 -9.98 2.29 22.70
C PRO A 50 -9.98 2.09 24.24
N ASP A 51 -9.46 0.95 24.71
CA ASP A 51 -9.29 0.63 26.13
C ASP A 51 -7.98 1.15 26.74
N GLY A 52 -7.18 1.91 25.97
CA GLY A 52 -5.93 2.52 26.41
C GLY A 52 -4.69 1.61 26.33
N ARG A 53 -4.85 0.33 25.98
CA ARG A 53 -3.70 -0.56 25.78
C ARG A 53 -2.87 -0.11 24.58
N PRO A 54 -1.53 -0.21 24.62
CA PRO A 54 -0.69 0.02 23.45
C PRO A 54 -1.14 -0.85 22.26
N HIS A 55 -1.16 -0.24 21.07
CA HIS A 55 -1.51 -0.92 19.83
C HIS A 55 -0.44 -0.64 18.78
N ASP A 56 0.53 -1.53 18.68
CA ASP A 56 1.50 -1.52 17.59
C ASP A 56 0.93 -2.24 16.37
N HIS A 57 0.64 -1.50 15.29
CA HIS A 57 0.20 -2.07 14.02
C HIS A 57 1.37 -2.65 13.19
N GLY A 58 2.59 -2.53 13.68
CA GLY A 58 3.85 -2.85 13.01
C GLY A 58 4.35 -1.70 12.13
N THR A 59 5.67 -1.54 12.03
CA THR A 59 6.27 -0.59 11.09
C THR A 59 5.88 -0.95 9.65
N GLY A 60 5.31 0.00 8.91
CA GLY A 60 4.88 -0.19 7.53
C GLY A 60 5.80 0.51 6.54
N PHE A 61 6.12 -0.14 5.43
CA PHE A 61 6.72 0.53 4.27
C PHE A 61 5.62 0.92 3.30
N ARG A 62 5.43 2.22 3.08
CA ARG A 62 4.30 2.76 2.31
C ARG A 62 4.79 3.59 1.15
N VAL A 63 4.09 3.49 0.03
CA VAL A 63 4.43 4.17 -1.22
C VAL A 63 3.18 4.78 -1.82
N MET A 64 3.34 5.91 -2.52
CA MET A 64 2.23 6.47 -3.30
C MET A 64 1.81 5.47 -4.38
N PRO A 65 0.50 5.28 -4.64
CA PRO A 65 -0.01 4.33 -5.63
C PRO A 65 0.68 4.39 -7.00
N ASN A 66 0.93 5.61 -7.50
CA ASN A 66 1.58 5.85 -8.79
C ASN A 66 3.10 5.55 -8.82
N LYS A 67 3.67 5.12 -7.69
CA LYS A 67 5.08 4.75 -7.56
C LYS A 67 5.27 3.28 -7.15
N LEU A 68 4.18 2.54 -6.92
CA LEU A 68 4.24 1.13 -6.50
C LEU A 68 4.99 0.26 -7.51
N GLU A 69 4.75 0.49 -8.81
CA GLU A 69 5.40 -0.25 -9.89
C GLU A 69 6.93 -0.14 -9.89
N LEU A 70 7.52 0.90 -9.27
CA LEU A 70 8.97 1.10 -9.27
C LEU A 70 9.74 -0.02 -8.55
N CYS A 71 9.06 -0.83 -7.74
CA CYS A 71 9.63 -2.00 -7.09
C CYS A 71 9.56 -3.28 -7.93
N PHE A 72 8.94 -3.25 -9.11
CA PHE A 72 8.69 -4.44 -9.94
C PHE A 72 9.26 -4.23 -11.34
N GLU A 73 9.86 -5.27 -11.90
CA GLU A 73 10.40 -5.20 -13.28
C GLU A 73 9.27 -5.24 -14.31
N HIS A 74 8.16 -5.88 -13.97
CA HIS A 74 7.08 -6.14 -14.91
C HIS A 74 5.71 -5.81 -14.34
N ARG A 75 4.83 -5.33 -15.23
CA ARG A 75 3.42 -5.11 -14.95
C ARG A 75 2.54 -5.46 -16.14
N GLN A 76 1.34 -5.96 -15.84
CA GLN A 76 0.30 -6.23 -16.84
C GLN A 76 -1.05 -5.86 -16.25
N ARG A 77 -1.88 -5.12 -17.01
CA ARG A 77 -3.27 -4.92 -16.66
C ARG A 77 -4.07 -6.19 -16.97
N ILE A 78 -4.87 -6.65 -16.01
CA ILE A 78 -5.64 -7.90 -16.12
C ILE A 78 -7.16 -7.69 -16.06
N ILE A 79 -7.62 -6.52 -15.59
CA ILE A 79 -8.99 -6.03 -15.66
C ILE A 79 -8.90 -4.56 -16.10
#